data_AF-A0AAW8KN90-F1
#
_entry.id   AF-A0AAW8KN90-F1
#
_cell.length_a   1.000
_cell.length_b   1.000
_cell.length_c   1.000
_cell.angle_alpha   90.00
_cell.angle_beta   90.00
_cell.angle_gamma   90.00
#
_symmetry.space_group_name_H-M   'P 1'
#
loop_
_entity.id
_entity.type
_entity.pdbx_description
1 polymer ?
#
loop_
_entity_poly.entity_id
_entity_poly.type
_entity_poly.pdbx_seq_one_letter_code
_entity_poly.pdbx_strand_id
1 'polypeptide(L)' 'PIHTAEYYAGIADQLIEAGAPEICLKDMAGIGQPAMLGKLTKMIKDKHPEVIIEYHGHSGPGLSMATILEVCRNGADVID' A
#
# COMPACT_ATOMS: atom_id res chain seq x y z
N PRO A 1 17.72 1.20 -6.95
CA PRO A 1 16.82 0.15 -6.41
C PRO A 1 15.72 -0.16 -7.41
N ILE A 2 15.29 -1.42 -7.53
CA ILE A 2 14.25 -1.83 -8.49
C ILE A 2 12.85 -1.58 -7.91
N HIS A 3 12.64 -1.96 -6.65
CA HIS A 3 11.36 -1.79 -5.95
C HIS A 3 11.25 -0.40 -5.33
N THR A 4 10.39 0.44 -5.89
CA THR A 4 10.14 1.83 -5.48
C THR A 4 8.64 2.07 -5.38
N ALA A 5 8.22 3.16 -4.70
CA ALA A 5 6.81 3.52 -4.63
C ALA A 5 6.24 3.82 -6.02
N GLU A 6 7.03 4.45 -6.90
CA GLU A 6 6.65 4.74 -8.28
C GLU A 6 6.43 3.45 -9.09
N TYR A 7 7.31 2.47 -8.92
CA TYR A 7 7.19 1.15 -9.55
C TYR A 7 5.87 0.46 -9.15
N TYR A 8 5.57 0.38 -7.85
CA TYR A 8 4.35 -0.27 -7.37
C TYR A 8 3.09 0.53 -7.69
N ALA A 9 3.15 1.86 -7.69
CA ALA A 9 2.03 2.70 -8.14
C ALA A 9 1.70 2.44 -9.62
N GLY A 10 2.71 2.24 -10.47
CA GLY A 10 2.50 1.84 -11.86
C GLY A 10 1.87 0.45 -12.01
N ILE A 11 2.19 -0.50 -11.12
CA ILE A 11 1.51 -1.80 -11.08
C ILE A 11 0.05 -1.62 -10.64
N ALA A 12 -0.22 -0.81 -9.61
CA ALA A 12 -1.58 -0.53 -9.18
C ALA A 12 -2.41 0.10 -10.31
N ASP A 13 -1.84 1.05 -11.08
CA ASP A 13 -2.48 1.62 -12.26
C ASP A 13 -2.89 0.51 -13.26
N GLN A 14 -2.00 -0.44 -13.56
CA GLN A 14 -2.29 -1.55 -14.47
C GLN A 14 -3.39 -2.49 -13.95
N LEU A 15 -3.41 -2.77 -12.65
CA LEU A 15 -4.42 -3.64 -12.02
C LEU A 15 -5.80 -2.96 -12.03
N ILE A 16 -5.85 -1.67 -11.73
CA ILE A 16 -7.09 -0.88 -11.76
C ILE A 16 -7.62 -0.77 -13.19
N GLU A 17 -6.76 -0.52 -14.17
CA GLU A 17 -7.14 -0.51 -15.59
C GLU A 17 -7.66 -1.88 -16.06
N ALA A 18 -7.12 -2.97 -15.50
CA ALA A 18 -7.62 -4.32 -15.74
C ALA A 18 -8.94 -4.65 -15.01
N GLY A 19 -9.49 -3.71 -14.22
CA GLY A 19 -10.79 -3.82 -13.57
C GLY A 19 -10.74 -4.26 -12.10
N ALA A 20 -9.59 -4.16 -11.43
CA ALA A 20 -9.51 -4.43 -9.99
C ALA A 20 -10.33 -3.41 -9.18
N PRO A 21 -11.31 -3.83 -8.37
CA PRO A 21 -12.09 -2.93 -7.54
C PRO A 21 -11.35 -2.47 -6.27
N GLU A 22 -10.31 -3.21 -5.88
CA GLU A 22 -9.49 -2.99 -4.68
C GLU A 22 -8.03 -3.34 -4.96
N ILE A 23 -7.12 -2.77 -4.16
CA ILE A 23 -5.68 -3.05 -4.21
C ILE A 23 -5.18 -3.41 -2.81
N CYS A 24 -4.58 -4.60 -2.69
CA CYS A 24 -3.95 -5.05 -1.45
C CYS A 24 -2.43 -4.80 -1.47
N LEU A 25 -1.93 -4.06 -0.48
CA LEU A 25 -0.51 -3.90 -0.17
C LEU A 25 -0.04 -5.07 0.70
N LYS A 26 0.35 -6.18 0.06
CA LYS A 26 0.75 -7.43 0.73
C LYS A 26 2.21 -7.41 1.23
N ASP A 27 2.41 -7.21 2.52
CA ASP A 27 3.72 -7.25 3.22
C ASP A 27 3.87 -8.53 4.06
N MET A 28 4.02 -9.67 3.37
CA MET A 28 4.12 -11.00 4.00
C MET A 28 5.32 -11.14 4.95
N ALA A 29 6.44 -10.51 4.62
CA ALA A 29 7.64 -10.59 5.45
C ALA A 29 7.62 -9.56 6.60
N GLY A 30 6.70 -8.60 6.60
CA GLY A 30 6.65 -7.52 7.60
C GLY A 30 7.81 -6.52 7.47
N ILE A 31 8.38 -6.39 6.27
CA ILE A 31 9.57 -5.57 5.99
C ILE A 31 9.21 -4.23 5.33
N GLY A 32 7.92 -4.00 5.09
CA GLY A 32 7.40 -2.78 4.51
C GLY A 32 7.74 -1.57 5.37
N GLN A 33 8.57 -0.68 4.84
CA GLN A 33 8.96 0.53 5.55
C GLN A 33 7.79 1.51 5.62
N PRO A 34 7.44 2.06 6.80
CA PRO A 34 6.29 2.95 6.96
C PRO A 34 6.27 4.10 5.94
N ALA A 35 7.39 4.82 5.79
CA ALA A 35 7.49 5.97 4.89
C ALA A 35 7.29 5.59 3.40
N MET A 36 7.75 4.41 3.00
CA MET A 36 7.60 3.94 1.61
C MET A 36 6.15 3.54 1.34
N LEU A 37 5.56 2.74 2.23
CA LEU A 37 4.18 2.26 2.05
C LEU A 37 3.17 3.39 2.21
N GLY A 38 3.35 4.31 3.16
CA GLY A 38 2.52 5.52 3.24
C GLY A 38 2.56 6.36 1.96
N LYS A 39 3.77 6.58 1.41
CA LYS A 39 3.93 7.26 0.11
C LYS A 39 3.21 6.51 -1.01
N LEU A 40 3.36 5.18 -1.07
CA LEU A 40 2.68 4.35 -2.07
C LEU A 40 1.16 4.47 -1.95
N THR A 41 0.60 4.29 -0.75
CA THR A 41 -0.84 4.44 -0.48
C THR A 41 -1.35 5.79 -0.96
N LYS A 42 -0.66 6.88 -0.60
CA LYS A 42 -1.03 8.23 -1.02
C LYS A 42 -0.99 8.38 -2.54
N MET A 43 0.06 7.89 -3.20
CA MET A 43 0.18 7.96 -4.66
C MET A 43 -0.97 7.23 -5.37
N ILE A 44 -1.41 6.09 -4.83
CA ILE A 44 -2.55 5.34 -5.39
C ILE A 44 -3.86 6.12 -5.16
N LYS A 45 -4.16 6.56 -3.92
CA LYS A 45 -5.39 7.30 -3.61
C LYS A 45 -5.48 8.65 -4.31
N ASP A 46 -4.35 9.35 -4.48
CA ASP A 46 -4.33 10.64 -5.20
C ASP A 46 -4.72 10.47 -6.69
N LYS A 47 -4.39 9.33 -7.30
CA LYS A 47 -4.76 9.02 -8.69
C LYS A 47 -6.14 8.35 -8.82
N HIS A 48 -6.47 7.47 -7.88
CA HIS A 48 -7.67 6.63 -7.89
C HIS A 48 -8.40 6.79 -6.54
N PRO A 49 -9.08 7.93 -6.29
CA PRO A 49 -9.63 8.25 -4.98
C PRO A 49 -10.68 7.23 -4.50
N GLU A 50 -11.39 6.61 -5.43
CA GLU A 50 -12.46 5.65 -5.17
C GLU A 50 -11.95 4.21 -4.98
N VAL A 51 -10.67 3.92 -5.28
CA VAL A 51 -10.15 2.56 -5.11
C VAL A 51 -10.02 2.24 -3.62
N ILE A 52 -10.46 1.04 -3.24
CA ILE A 52 -10.27 0.52 -1.89
C ILE A 52 -8.83 0.03 -1.78
N ILE A 53 -8.12 0.47 -0.73
CA ILE A 53 -6.79 -0.02 -0.40
C ILE A 53 -6.83 -0.83 0.88
N GLU A 54 -6.41 -2.09 0.79
CA GLU A 54 -6.12 -2.95 1.94
C GLU A 54 -4.61 -2.95 2.21
N TYR A 55 -4.20 -2.83 3.47
CA TYR A 55 -2.85 -3.20 3.88
C TYR A 55 -2.90 -4.50 4.66
N HIS A 56 -2.15 -5.50 4.20
CA HIS A 56 -1.98 -6.77 4.89
C HIS A 56 -0.51 -6.94 5.27
N GLY A 57 -0.20 -6.91 6.56
CA GLY A 57 1.17 -6.92 7.06
C GLY A 57 1.43 -7.94 8.16
N HIS A 58 2.56 -8.62 8.10
CA HIS A 58 2.99 -9.47 9.21
C HIS A 58 3.88 -8.72 10.21
N SER A 59 3.81 -9.10 11.49
CA SER A 59 4.53 -8.41 12.57
C SER A 59 5.92 -8.98 12.89
N GLY A 60 6.42 -9.95 12.10
CA GLY A 60 7.67 -10.67 12.40
C GLY A 60 8.87 -9.76 12.69
N PRO A 61 9.17 -8.77 11.83
CA PRO A 61 10.25 -7.81 12.05
C PRO A 61 9.87 -6.61 12.95
N GLY A 62 8.61 -6.47 13.35
CA GLY A 62 8.13 -5.42 14.26
C GLY A 62 7.78 -4.06 13.64
N LEU A 63 7.78 -3.92 12.31
CA LEU A 63 7.45 -2.64 11.64
C LEU A 63 5.93 -2.42 11.44
N SER A 64 5.13 -3.48 11.51
CA SER A 64 3.71 -3.50 11.15
C SER A 64 2.90 -2.37 11.79
N MET A 65 3.03 -2.13 13.11
CA MET A 65 2.25 -1.10 13.80
C MET A 65 2.53 0.31 13.28
N ALA A 66 3.80 0.63 13.00
CA ALA A 66 4.18 1.92 12.45
C ALA A 66 3.69 2.06 11.00
N THR A 67 3.79 0.97 10.23
CA THR A 67 3.32 0.92 8.85
C THR A 67 1.80 1.09 8.75
N ILE A 68 1.03 0.39 9.59
CA ILE A 68 -0.44 0.52 9.68
C ILE A 68 -0.84 1.98 9.91
N LEU A 69 -0.25 2.63 10.91
CA LEU A 69 -0.57 4.03 11.19
C LEU A 69 -0.26 4.94 10.00
N GLU A 70 0.83 4.66 9.30
CA GLU A 70 1.28 5.48 8.18
C GLU A 70 0.41 5.28 6.93
N VAL A 71 0.02 4.04 6.59
CA VAL A 71 -0.90 3.79 5.46
C VAL A 71 -2.31 4.32 5.76
N CYS A 72 -2.81 4.20 7.01
CA CYS A 72 -4.09 4.78 7.41
C CYS A 72 -4.12 6.30 7.21
N ARG A 73 -3.06 7.01 7.61
CA ARG A 73 -2.95 8.47 7.41
C ARG A 73 -2.96 8.88 5.94
N ASN A 74 -2.58 7.97 5.05
CA ASN A 74 -2.48 8.20 3.62
C ASN A 74 -3.66 7.63 2.83
N GLY A 75 -4.70 7.12 3.51
CA GLY A 75 -5.97 6.75 2.90
C GLY A 75 -6.18 5.25 2.65
N ALA A 76 -5.49 4.37 3.38
CA ALA A 76 -5.87 2.96 3.42
C ALA A 76 -7.25 2.79 4.07
N ASP A 77 -8.04 1.86 3.53
CA ASP A 77 -9.44 1.64 3.89
C ASP A 77 -9.61 0.39 4.78
N VAL A 78 -8.79 -0.64 4.57
CA VAL A 78 -8.83 -1.92 5.30
C VAL A 78 -7.44 -2.28 5.81
N ILE A 79 -7.35 -2.82 7.03
CA ILE A 79 -6.10 -3.22 7.68
C ILE A 79 -6.22 -4.66 8.19
N ASP A 80 -5.20 -5.46 7.88
CA ASP A 80 -5.05 -6.87 8.21
C ASP A 80 -3.70 -7.15 8.90
#